data_AF-A0A401FKP3-F1
#
_entry.id   AF-A0A401FKP3-F1
#
_cell.length_a   1.000
_cell.length_b   1.000
_cell.length_c   1.000
_cell.angle_alpha   90.00
_cell.angle_beta   90.00
_cell.angle_gamma   90.00
#
_symmetry.space_group_name_H-M   'P 1'
#
loop_
_entity.id
_entity.type
_entity.pdbx_description
1 polymer ?
#
loop_
_entity_poly.entity_id
_entity_poly.type
_entity_poly.pdbx_seq_one_letter_code
_entity_poly.pdbx_strand_id
1 'polypeptide(L)' 'MKVPDVLISGDHKKIFEWNQKESLRRTYTRRPDLIDHQKLTDLQKHLLADVRVEEEQNQK' A
#
# COMPACT_ATOMS: atom_id res chain seq x y z
N MET A 1 -5.13 -3.44 -19.32
CA MET A 1 -4.44 -3.39 -18.01
C MET A 1 -2.95 -3.40 -18.26
N LYS A 2 -2.21 -2.39 -17.80
CA LYS A 2 -0.74 -2.36 -17.86
C LYS A 2 -0.21 -2.90 -16.53
N VAL A 3 0.67 -3.90 -16.58
CA VAL A 3 1.32 -4.44 -15.38
C VAL A 3 2.33 -3.41 -14.87
N PRO A 4 2.36 -3.10 -13.56
CA PRO A 4 3.36 -2.21 -12.99
C PRO A 4 4.79 -2.73 -13.22
N ASP A 5 5.70 -1.83 -13.60
CA ASP A 5 7.09 -2.19 -13.91
C ASP A 5 7.82 -2.79 -12.69
N VAL A 6 7.41 -2.44 -11.47
CA VAL A 6 7.95 -3.01 -10.23
C VAL A 6 7.77 -4.53 -10.15
N LEU A 7 6.68 -5.07 -10.70
CA LEU A 7 6.40 -6.50 -10.72
C LEU A 7 7.22 -7.26 -11.78
N ILE A 8 7.77 -6.54 -12.75
CA ILE A 8 8.56 -7.11 -13.86
C ILE A 8 10.07 -6.98 -13.58
N SER A 9 10.45 -6.11 -12.64
CA SER A 9 11.85 -5.81 -12.32
C SER A 9 12.67 -6.97 -11.74
N GLY A 10 12.03 -8.03 -11.23
CA GLY A 10 12.71 -9.15 -10.55
C GLY A 10 13.25 -8.81 -9.16
N ASP A 11 13.05 -7.59 -8.67
CA ASP A 11 13.48 -7.17 -7.33
C ASP A 11 12.45 -7.61 -6.28
N HIS A 12 12.73 -8.74 -5.62
CA HIS A 12 11.81 -9.33 -4.63
C HIS A 12 11.51 -8.38 -3.46
N LYS A 13 12.44 -7.50 -3.09
CA LYS A 13 12.23 -6.56 -1.99
C LYS A 13 11.20 -5.50 -2.39
N LYS A 14 11.35 -4.92 -3.59
CA LYS A 14 10.37 -3.95 -4.11
C LYS A 14 9.00 -4.56 -4.35
N ILE A 15 8.96 -5.80 -4.84
CA ILE A 15 7.70 -6.54 -5.00
C ILE A 15 7.01 -6.75 -3.66
N PHE A 16 7.77 -7.12 -2.62
CA PHE A 16 7.24 -7.28 -1.27
C PHE A 16 6.67 -5.96 -0.73
N GLU A 17 7.44 -4.87 -0.83
CA GLU A 17 6.98 -3.54 -0.40
C GLU A 17 5.73 -3.08 -1.17
N TRP A 18 5.71 -3.31 -2.49
CA TRP A 18 4.55 -2.99 -3.34
C TRP A 18 3.31 -3.79 -2.95
N ASN A 19 3.44 -5.11 -2.73
CA ASN A 19 2.33 -5.96 -2.31
C ASN A 19 1.78 -5.56 -0.94
N GLN A 20 2.66 -5.22 0.00
CA GLN A 20 2.26 -4.74 1.33
C GLN A 20 1.50 -3.42 1.22
N LYS A 21 2.01 -2.48 0.42
CA LYS A 21 1.37 -1.19 0.16
C LYS A 21 -0.01 -1.36 -0.49
N GLU A 22 -0.12 -2.20 -1.50
CA GLU A 22 -1.38 -2.48 -2.19
C GLU A 22 -2.42 -3.18 -1.30
N SER A 23 -1.98 -4.10 -0.43
CA SER A 23 -2.86 -4.73 0.56
C SER A 23 -3.45 -3.70 1.53
N LEU A 24 -2.59 -2.79 2.03
CA LEU A 24 -3.01 -1.69 2.90
C LEU A 24 -3.93 -0.72 2.17
N ARG A 25 -3.62 -0.34 0.92
CA ARG A 25 -4.46 0.51 0.08
C ARG A 25 -5.86 -0.07 -0.11
N ARG A 26 -5.97 -1.34 -0.52
CA ARG A 26 -7.27 -2.00 -0.71
C ARG A 26 -8.07 -2.04 0.58
N THR A 27 -7.42 -2.34 1.70
CA THR A 27 -8.05 -2.35 3.01
C THR A 27 -8.54 -0.95 3.38
N TYR A 28 -7.71 0.08 3.19
CA TYR A 28 -8.07 1.47 3.48
C TYR A 28 -9.26 1.96 2.65
N THR A 29 -9.26 1.72 1.34
CA THR A 29 -10.33 2.20 0.44
C THR A 29 -11.65 1.46 0.66
N ARG A 30 -11.64 0.17 1.01
CA ARG A 30 -12.86 -0.66 1.10
C ARG A 30 -13.37 -0.88 2.52
N ARG A 31 -12.47 -1.05 3.48
CA ARG A 31 -12.73 -1.48 4.86
C ARG A 31 -11.69 -0.87 5.81
N PRO A 32 -11.65 0.47 5.94
CA PRO A 32 -10.62 1.15 6.76
C PRO A 32 -10.70 0.75 8.24
N ASP A 33 -11.84 0.25 8.70
CA ASP A 33 -12.07 -0.23 10.05
C ASP A 33 -11.34 -1.55 10.38
N LEU A 34 -10.88 -2.31 9.39
CA LEU A 34 -10.04 -3.50 9.61
C LEU A 34 -8.57 -3.15 9.87
N ILE A 35 -8.18 -1.89 9.75
CA ILE A 35 -6.79 -1.48 9.95
C ILE A 35 -6.52 -1.30 11.44
N ASP A 36 -5.84 -2.29 12.01
CA ASP A 36 -5.37 -2.24 13.41
C ASP A 36 -3.99 -1.61 13.50
N HIS A 37 -3.95 -0.32 13.83
CA HIS A 37 -2.71 0.46 13.96
C HIS A 37 -1.72 -0.10 15.01
N GLN A 38 -2.20 -0.86 16.00
CA GLN A 38 -1.33 -1.43 17.04
C GLN A 38 -0.54 -2.64 16.53
N LYS A 39 -1.05 -3.33 15.50
CA LYS A 39 -0.39 -4.50 14.90
C LYS A 39 0.50 -4.17 13.71
N LEU A 40 0.42 -2.94 13.19
CA LEU A 40 1.24 -2.52 12.06
C LEU A 40 2.70 -2.36 12.46
N THR A 41 3.60 -2.88 11.64
CA THR A 41 5.03 -2.59 11.74
C THR A 41 5.32 -1.14 11.34
N ASP A 42 6.47 -0.59 11.71
CA ASP A 42 6.81 0.80 11.39
C ASP A 42 6.85 1.05 9.87
N LEU A 43 7.35 0.08 9.09
CA LEU A 43 7.28 0.11 7.63
C LEU A 43 5.83 0.22 7.14
N GLN A 44 4.92 -0.60 7.68
CA GLN A 44 3.52 -0.58 7.28
C GLN A 44 2.82 0.74 7.65
N LYS A 45 3.18 1.35 8.78
CA LYS A 45 2.67 2.68 9.16
C LYS A 45 3.09 3.74 8.14
N HIS A 46 4.36 3.71 7.71
CA HIS A 46 4.85 4.60 6.66
C HIS A 46 4.12 4.37 5.34
N LEU A 47 4.01 3.11 4.90
CA LEU A 47 3.29 2.77 3.66
C LEU A 47 1.81 3.19 3.71
N LEU A 48 1.15 3.04 4.86
CA LEU A 48 -0.23 3.47 5.04
C LEU A 48 -0.35 5.00 4.94
N ALA A 49 0.59 5.75 5.51
CA ALA A 49 0.61 7.21 5.38
C ALA A 49 0.76 7.65 3.92
N ASP A 50 1.67 7.02 3.17
CA ASP A 50 1.85 7.29 1.74
C ASP A 50 0.56 7.01 0.96
N VAL A 51 -0.07 5.86 1.23
CA VAL A 51 -1.33 5.46 0.61
C VAL A 51 -2.43 6.49 0.86
N ARG A 52 -2.56 7.01 2.09
CA ARG A 52 -3.57 8.02 2.42
C ARG A 52 -3.40 9.28 1.57
N VAL A 53 -2.16 9.76 1.45
CA VAL A 53 -1.84 10.93 0.61
C VAL A 53 -2.16 10.63 -0.85
N GLU A 54 -1.72 9.50 -1.39
CA GLU A 54 -1.96 9.13 -2.79
C GLU A 54 -3.45 9.00 -3.14
N GLU A 55 -4.25 8.40 -2.26
CA GLU A 55 -5.70 8.29 -2.46
C GLU A 55 -6.41 9.64 -2.36
N GLU A 56 -5.96 10.54 -1.46
CA GLU A 56 -6.46 11.92 -1.38
C GLU A 56 -6.12 12.74 -2.63
N GLN A 57 -4.93 12.54 -3.24
CA GLN A 57 -4.58 13.17 -4.51
C GLN A 57 -5.39 12.61 -5.68
N ASN A 58 -5.68 11.32 -5.69
CA ASN A 58 -6.46 10.67 -6.75
C ASN A 58 -7.96 11.02 -6.72
N GLN A 59 -8.48 11.54 -5.59
CA GLN A 59 -9.87 11.96 -5.44
C GLN A 59 -10.12 13.45 -5.77
N LYS A 60 -9.07 14.24 -6.02
CA LYS A 60 -9.16 15.62 -6.51
C LYS A 60 -9.13 15.68 -8.03
#